data_AF-A0A968T5U5-F1
#
_entry.id   AF-A0A968T5U5-F1
#
_cell.length_a   1.000
_cell.length_b   1.000
_cell.length_c   1.000
_cell.angle_alpha   90.00
_cell.angle_beta   90.00
_cell.angle_gamma   90.00
#
_symmetry.space_group_name_H-M   'P 1'
#
loop_
_entity.id
_entity.type
_entity.pdbx_description
1 polymer ?
#
loop_
_entity_poly.entity_id
_entity_poly.type
_entity_poly.pdbx_seq_one_letter_code
_entity_poly.pdbx_strand_id
1 'polypeptide(L)'
;MKKAFVLFLFIFSILQLYGQEVAINSGNRSGGSSNLTTPEGVLPVIEIHVDWLKTDEVKNIHDDEIEYHDFGVLVAKKMHLLDKTYTYQVAISPGNPSKKTMIRKPVIYHSVIEVEKYLKKLVRKHDLSVAQATQLYNQVLDIALNTYSVKTDQLEQAVLDLKTTEELLSLYTKSVRIIN
;
A
#
# COMPACT_ATOMS: atom_id res chain seq x y z
N MET A 1 -50.28 -12.93 -14.37
CA MET A 1 -49.62 -12.49 -13.12
C MET A 1 -48.13 -12.45 -13.37
N LYS A 2 -47.55 -11.25 -13.24
CA LYS A 2 -46.16 -10.92 -13.58
C LYS A 2 -45.25 -11.25 -12.39
N LYS A 3 -44.14 -11.94 -12.60
CA LYS A 3 -42.88 -11.69 -11.86
C LYS A 3 -41.72 -11.87 -12.83
N ALA A 4 -41.12 -10.74 -13.17
CA ALA A 4 -40.00 -10.61 -14.09
C ALA A 4 -38.71 -11.06 -13.40
N PHE A 5 -37.93 -11.84 -14.13
CA PHE A 5 -36.58 -12.26 -13.79
C PHE A 5 -35.63 -11.18 -14.33
N VAL A 6 -35.03 -10.38 -13.45
CA VAL A 6 -34.03 -9.38 -13.85
C VAL A 6 -32.65 -9.94 -13.54
N LEU A 7 -32.02 -10.43 -14.60
CA LEU A 7 -30.61 -10.78 -14.70
C LEU A 7 -29.79 -9.48 -14.79
N PHE A 8 -29.02 -9.15 -13.76
CA PHE A 8 -28.15 -7.96 -13.78
C PHE A 8 -26.75 -8.35 -14.30
N LEU A 9 -26.54 -8.23 -15.61
CA LEU A 9 -25.22 -8.30 -16.24
C LEU A 9 -24.57 -6.91 -16.16
N PHE A 10 -23.67 -6.70 -15.19
CA PHE A 10 -22.79 -5.53 -15.18
C PHE A 10 -21.58 -5.79 -16.08
N ILE A 11 -21.71 -5.46 -17.37
CA ILE A 11 -20.57 -5.29 -18.28
C ILE A 11 -20.04 -3.87 -18.04
N PHE A 12 -18.98 -3.72 -17.25
CA PHE A 12 -18.26 -2.45 -17.19
C PHE A 12 -17.29 -2.38 -18.37
N SER A 13 -17.75 -1.69 -19.41
CA SER A 13 -16.97 -1.30 -20.57
C SER A 13 -15.92 -0.25 -20.13
N ILE A 14 -14.64 -0.61 -20.18
CA ILE A 14 -13.54 0.33 -19.92
C ILE A 14 -13.36 1.16 -21.18
N LEU A 15 -13.91 2.37 -21.19
CA LEU A 15 -13.62 3.36 -22.22
C LEU A 15 -12.23 3.94 -21.96
N GLN A 16 -11.30 3.64 -22.86
CA GLN A 16 -9.99 4.28 -22.95
C GLN A 16 -10.20 5.72 -23.45
N LEU A 17 -9.87 6.71 -22.61
CA LEU A 17 -9.71 8.09 -23.06
C LEU A 17 -8.23 8.47 -22.93
N TYR A 18 -7.47 8.19 -23.98
CA TYR A 18 -6.22 8.89 -24.24
C TYR A 18 -6.57 10.27 -24.80
N GLY A 19 -6.51 11.30 -23.96
CA GLY A 19 -6.50 12.69 -24.41
C GLY A 19 -5.05 13.16 -24.53
N GLN A 20 -4.60 13.45 -25.75
CA GLN A 20 -3.39 14.24 -26.00
C GLN A 20 -3.74 15.71 -25.83
N GLU A 21 -2.88 16.48 -25.15
CA GLU A 21 -2.74 17.91 -25.43
C GLU A 21 -1.26 18.26 -25.59
N VAL A 22 -0.95 18.89 -26.72
CA VAL A 22 0.38 19.36 -27.11
C VAL A 22 0.38 20.89 -27.04
N ALA A 23 1.12 21.39 -26.05
CA ALA A 23 2.17 22.41 -26.12
C ALA A 23 1.92 23.94 -26.01
N ILE A 24 2.95 24.53 -25.36
CA ILE A 24 3.57 25.88 -25.43
C ILE A 24 2.92 27.03 -24.64
N ASN A 25 3.60 27.51 -23.58
CA ASN A 25 4.24 28.85 -23.56
C ASN A 25 5.20 29.08 -22.37
N SER A 26 6.26 29.81 -22.68
CA SER A 26 7.39 30.33 -21.92
C SER A 26 7.05 31.27 -20.75
N GLY A 27 7.96 31.34 -19.76
CA GLY A 27 7.97 32.38 -18.73
C GLY A 27 8.90 32.03 -17.56
N ASN A 28 9.80 32.93 -17.23
CA ASN A 28 10.98 32.74 -16.38
C ASN A 28 10.71 33.04 -14.88
N ARG A 29 11.56 32.49 -13.99
CA ARG A 29 11.88 32.89 -12.59
C ARG A 29 10.95 32.54 -11.40
N SER A 30 11.50 31.62 -10.57
CA SER A 30 11.78 31.72 -9.12
C SER A 30 10.64 31.99 -8.12
N GLY A 31 10.36 30.96 -7.30
CA GLY A 31 10.18 31.10 -5.85
C GLY A 31 8.80 30.72 -5.30
N GLY A 32 8.78 29.68 -4.46
CA GLY A 32 7.82 29.54 -3.36
C GLY A 32 6.54 28.75 -3.63
N SER A 33 6.34 27.72 -2.79
CA SER A 33 5.06 27.11 -2.41
C SER A 33 4.23 26.50 -3.54
N SER A 34 4.39 25.19 -3.76
CA SER A 34 3.37 24.41 -4.45
C SER A 34 2.17 24.21 -3.51
N ASN A 35 1.28 25.19 -3.49
CA ASN A 35 -0.13 24.91 -3.19
C ASN A 35 -0.62 23.99 -4.31
N LEU A 36 -0.70 22.70 -4.01
CA LEU A 36 -1.22 21.68 -4.90
C LEU A 36 -2.75 21.84 -4.89
N THR A 37 -3.27 22.72 -5.74
CA THR A 37 -4.70 22.79 -6.03
C THR A 37 -5.07 21.60 -6.90
N THR A 38 -5.11 20.41 -6.29
CA THR A 38 -5.64 19.22 -6.94
C THR A 38 -7.16 19.36 -6.99
N PRO A 39 -7.81 19.17 -8.14
CA PRO A 39 -9.28 19.14 -8.21
C PRO A 39 -9.84 18.11 -7.23
N GLU A 40 -10.88 18.52 -6.53
CA GLU A 40 -11.56 17.80 -5.46
C GLU A 40 -11.84 16.34 -5.88
N GLY A 41 -11.18 15.38 -5.22
CA GLY A 41 -11.45 13.94 -5.39
C GLY A 41 -10.38 13.10 -6.11
N VAL A 42 -9.28 13.68 -6.59
CA VAL A 42 -8.14 12.90 -7.15
C VAL A 42 -6.99 12.86 -6.13
N LEU A 43 -6.65 11.68 -5.61
CA LEU A 43 -5.47 11.52 -4.76
C LEU A 43 -4.20 11.86 -5.57
N PRO A 44 -3.29 12.70 -5.05
CA PRO A 44 -2.05 13.05 -5.75
C PRO A 44 -1.22 11.79 -6.02
N VAL A 45 -0.59 11.73 -7.19
CA VAL A 45 0.36 10.65 -7.51
C VAL A 45 1.63 10.87 -6.69
N ILE A 46 2.04 9.84 -5.94
CA ILE A 46 3.22 9.85 -5.10
C ILE A 46 4.26 8.96 -5.76
N GLU A 47 5.32 9.59 -6.27
CA GLU A 47 6.46 8.90 -6.87
C GLU A 47 7.55 8.69 -5.82
N ILE A 48 7.96 7.43 -5.68
CA ILE A 48 8.95 7.02 -4.70
C ILE A 48 10.12 6.44 -5.46
N HIS A 49 11.20 7.20 -5.49
CA HIS A 49 12.46 6.79 -6.11
C HIS A 49 13.22 5.88 -5.15
N VAL A 50 13.54 4.67 -5.59
CA VAL A 50 14.29 3.67 -4.83
C VAL A 50 15.52 3.26 -5.62
N ASP A 51 16.65 3.08 -4.94
CA ASP A 51 17.92 2.71 -5.59
C ASP A 51 17.96 1.22 -5.96
N TRP A 52 17.20 0.38 -5.26
CA TRP A 52 17.06 -1.05 -5.54
C TRP A 52 15.73 -1.59 -4.99
N LEU A 53 15.24 -2.65 -5.62
CA LEU A 53 14.02 -3.35 -5.20
C LEU A 53 14.34 -4.45 -4.18
N LYS A 54 13.50 -4.59 -3.15
CA LYS A 54 13.62 -5.65 -2.13
C LYS A 54 13.20 -7.05 -2.59
N THR A 55 12.89 -7.23 -3.88
CA THR A 55 12.38 -8.48 -4.45
C THR A 55 13.30 -9.68 -4.18
N ASP A 56 14.62 -9.48 -4.14
CA ASP A 56 15.57 -10.57 -3.92
C ASP A 56 15.68 -10.99 -2.44
N GLU A 57 15.42 -10.08 -1.49
CA GLU A 57 15.38 -10.42 -0.06
C GLU A 57 14.24 -11.39 0.26
N VAL A 58 13.08 -11.21 -0.40
CA VAL A 58 11.90 -12.07 -0.21
C VAL A 58 12.19 -13.51 -0.66
N LYS A 59 12.97 -13.68 -1.74
CA LYS A 59 13.31 -15.01 -2.28
C LYS A 59 14.21 -15.82 -1.35
N ASN A 60 15.02 -15.14 -0.54
CA ASN A 60 15.98 -15.76 0.36
C ASN A 60 15.36 -16.22 1.70
N ILE A 61 14.06 -15.99 1.92
CA ILE A 61 13.36 -16.43 3.12
C ILE A 61 12.89 -17.87 2.91
N HIS A 62 13.30 -18.77 3.82
CA HIS A 62 12.88 -20.17 3.78
C HIS A 62 11.47 -20.37 4.35
N ASP A 63 10.77 -21.41 3.90
CA ASP A 63 9.37 -21.66 4.26
C ASP A 63 9.19 -22.08 5.74
N ASP A 64 10.25 -22.50 6.42
CA ASP A 64 10.29 -22.79 7.85
C ASP A 64 10.47 -21.54 8.75
N GLU A 65 10.86 -20.41 8.16
CA GLU A 65 11.00 -19.12 8.88
C GLU A 65 9.69 -18.31 8.95
N ILE A 66 8.65 -18.77 8.24
CA ILE A 66 7.40 -18.02 8.06
C ILE A 66 6.23 -18.71 8.74
N GLU A 67 5.31 -17.91 9.24
CA GLU A 67 4.03 -18.38 9.75
C GLU A 67 3.01 -18.51 8.61
N TYR A 68 2.01 -19.37 8.81
CA TYR A 68 0.90 -19.50 7.88
C TYR A 68 0.17 -18.15 7.68
N HIS A 69 -0.17 -17.83 6.43
CA HIS A 69 -0.94 -16.65 6.10
C HIS A 69 -2.09 -16.98 5.14
N ASP A 70 -3.29 -16.44 5.39
CA ASP A 70 -4.52 -16.70 4.63
C ASP A 70 -4.39 -16.38 3.12
N PHE A 71 -3.47 -15.49 2.77
CA PHE A 71 -3.21 -15.04 1.39
C PHE A 71 -2.03 -15.76 0.72
N GLY A 72 -1.50 -16.81 1.34
CA GLY A 72 -0.48 -17.71 0.76
C GLY A 72 0.97 -17.40 1.14
N VAL A 73 1.86 -18.30 0.72
CA VAL A 73 3.29 -18.34 1.10
C VAL A 73 4.04 -17.05 0.73
N LEU A 74 3.82 -16.50 -0.46
CA LEU A 74 4.50 -15.27 -0.88
C LEU A 74 4.16 -14.08 0.05
N VAL A 75 2.89 -13.96 0.43
CA VAL A 75 2.46 -12.92 1.38
C VAL A 75 3.09 -13.16 2.75
N ALA A 76 3.11 -14.41 3.22
CA ALA A 76 3.76 -14.76 4.48
C ALA A 76 5.26 -14.35 4.50
N LYS A 77 6.00 -14.60 3.41
CA LYS A 77 7.41 -14.16 3.28
C LYS A 77 7.55 -12.64 3.33
N LYS A 78 6.71 -11.91 2.59
CA LYS A 78 6.73 -10.44 2.58
C LYS A 78 6.36 -9.86 3.95
N MET A 79 5.40 -10.47 4.66
CA MET A 79 5.02 -10.10 6.02
C MET A 79 6.15 -10.35 7.02
N HIS A 80 6.80 -11.51 6.95
CA HIS A 80 8.00 -11.78 7.75
C HIS A 80 9.08 -10.73 7.49
N LEU A 81 9.33 -10.38 6.23
CA LEU A 81 10.31 -9.35 5.89
C LEU A 81 9.90 -7.96 6.39
N LEU A 82 8.61 -7.62 6.33
CA LEU A 82 8.05 -6.37 6.85
C LEU A 82 8.34 -6.27 8.35
N ASP A 83 7.97 -7.29 9.13
CA ASP A 83 8.19 -7.31 10.58
C ASP A 83 9.68 -7.22 10.93
N LYS A 84 10.53 -8.00 10.24
CA LYS A 84 11.98 -7.98 10.42
C LYS A 84 12.59 -6.61 10.12
N THR A 85 12.05 -5.90 9.13
CA THR A 85 12.58 -4.60 8.67
C THR A 85 12.06 -3.44 9.54
N TYR A 86 10.76 -3.43 9.82
CA TYR A 86 10.07 -2.34 10.49
C TYR A 86 10.11 -2.44 12.00
N THR A 87 10.43 -3.59 12.60
CA THR A 87 10.47 -3.74 14.05
C THR A 87 11.89 -3.89 14.61
N TYR A 88 12.07 -3.57 15.90
CA TYR A 88 13.28 -3.84 16.66
C TYR A 88 12.97 -3.99 18.15
N GLN A 89 13.82 -4.70 18.88
CA GLN A 89 13.63 -4.93 20.31
C GLN A 89 14.55 -4.03 21.14
N VAL A 90 14.01 -3.40 22.17
CA VAL A 90 14.76 -2.59 23.16
C VAL A 90 14.57 -3.13 24.57
N ALA A 91 15.59 -3.03 25.40
CA ALA A 91 15.47 -3.37 26.82
C ALA A 91 14.52 -2.38 27.52
N ILE A 92 13.64 -2.89 28.39
CA ILE A 92 12.67 -2.04 29.11
C ILE A 92 13.37 -1.21 30.19
N SER A 93 14.28 -1.83 30.94
CA SER A 93 15.10 -1.19 31.97
C SER A 93 16.36 -2.00 32.25
N PRO A 94 17.42 -1.38 32.80
CA PRO A 94 18.58 -2.13 33.30
C PRO A 94 18.14 -3.19 34.31
N GLY A 95 18.55 -4.44 34.11
CA GLY A 95 18.21 -5.57 34.99
C GLY A 95 16.89 -6.29 34.69
N ASN A 96 16.08 -5.82 33.73
CA ASN A 96 14.89 -6.54 33.28
C ASN A 96 15.22 -7.35 32.00
N PRO A 97 15.06 -8.69 32.00
CA PRO A 97 15.32 -9.51 30.79
C PRO A 97 14.26 -9.30 29.69
N SER A 98 13.11 -8.72 30.03
CA SER A 98 12.05 -8.42 29.07
C SER A 98 12.45 -7.31 28.09
N LYS A 99 12.08 -7.51 26.84
CA LYS A 99 12.30 -6.56 25.75
C LYS A 99 10.95 -6.03 25.26
N LYS A 100 10.94 -4.77 24.83
CA LYS A 100 9.82 -4.13 24.17
C LYS A 100 10.08 -4.06 22.66
N THR A 101 9.07 -4.41 21.86
CA THR A 101 9.12 -4.20 20.42
C THR A 101 8.80 -2.74 20.10
N MET A 102 9.64 -2.14 19.28
CA MET A 102 9.52 -0.78 18.76
C MET A 102 9.39 -0.84 17.24
N ILE A 103 8.68 0.13 16.66
CA ILE A 103 8.33 0.16 15.24
C ILE A 103 9.00 1.39 14.60
N ARG A 104 9.69 1.17 13.48
CA ARG A 104 10.20 2.20 12.57
C ARG A 104 9.07 2.56 11.60
N LYS A 105 8.98 3.84 11.20
CA LYS A 105 7.93 4.34 10.29
C LYS A 105 6.53 3.79 10.66
N PRO A 106 6.04 4.08 11.90
CA PRO A 106 4.83 3.46 12.43
C PRO A 106 3.58 3.74 11.59
N VAL A 107 3.52 4.88 10.88
CA VAL A 107 2.42 5.22 9.98
C VAL A 107 2.30 4.19 8.85
N ILE A 108 3.41 3.84 8.19
CA ILE A 108 3.44 2.85 7.12
C ILE A 108 3.22 1.43 7.65
N TYR A 109 3.84 1.09 8.78
CA TYR A 109 3.66 -0.25 9.34
C TYR A 109 2.20 -0.50 9.74
N HIS A 110 1.59 0.41 10.50
CA HIS A 110 0.21 0.24 10.95
C HIS A 110 -0.79 0.27 9.80
N SER A 111 -0.58 1.10 8.78
CA SER A 111 -1.46 1.14 7.61
C SER A 111 -1.47 -0.18 6.84
N VAL A 112 -0.32 -0.84 6.68
CA VAL A 112 -0.23 -2.15 6.04
C VAL A 112 -1.01 -3.21 6.83
N ILE A 113 -0.88 -3.21 8.16
CA ILE A 113 -1.64 -4.12 9.05
C ILE A 113 -3.15 -3.82 8.99
N GLU A 114 -3.53 -2.55 8.87
CA GLU A 114 -4.93 -2.16 8.72
C GLU A 114 -5.53 -2.67 7.41
N VAL A 115 -4.81 -2.53 6.30
CA VAL A 115 -5.22 -3.05 4.99
C VAL A 115 -5.36 -4.57 5.02
N GLU A 116 -4.45 -5.30 5.68
CA GLU A 116 -4.55 -6.75 5.86
C GLU A 116 -5.89 -7.15 6.50
N LYS A 117 -6.22 -6.52 7.64
CA LYS A 117 -7.46 -6.78 8.39
C LYS A 117 -8.69 -6.45 7.54
N TYR A 118 -8.64 -5.37 6.76
CA TYR A 118 -9.71 -4.97 5.86
C TYR A 118 -9.92 -6.00 4.74
N LEU A 119 -8.85 -6.46 4.08
CA LEU A 119 -8.94 -7.47 3.03
C LEU A 119 -9.46 -8.81 3.59
N LYS A 120 -8.98 -9.24 4.77
CA LYS A 120 -9.50 -10.45 5.44
C LYS A 120 -11.00 -10.33 5.73
N LYS A 121 -11.45 -9.14 6.14
CA LYS A 121 -12.87 -8.85 6.37
C LYS A 121 -13.70 -8.93 5.08
N LEU A 122 -13.21 -8.41 3.96
CA LEU A 122 -13.91 -8.48 2.66
C LEU A 122 -14.00 -9.92 2.16
N VAL A 123 -12.92 -10.70 2.27
CA VAL A 123 -12.91 -12.11 1.90
C VAL A 123 -13.92 -12.90 2.73
N ARG A 124 -13.96 -12.68 4.04
CA ARG A 124 -14.93 -13.34 4.94
C ARG A 124 -16.38 -12.99 4.61
N LYS A 125 -16.62 -11.80 4.04
CA LYS A 125 -17.96 -11.36 3.62
C LYS A 125 -18.33 -11.81 2.20
N HIS A 126 -17.42 -12.46 1.49
CA HIS A 126 -17.54 -12.78 0.06
C HIS A 126 -17.66 -11.54 -0.86
N ASP A 127 -17.25 -10.36 -0.37
CA ASP A 127 -17.21 -9.12 -1.16
C ASP A 127 -15.98 -9.08 -2.09
N LEU A 128 -14.96 -9.90 -1.79
CA LEU A 128 -13.72 -10.00 -2.55
C LEU A 128 -13.21 -11.45 -2.55
N SER A 129 -12.70 -11.93 -3.69
CA SER A 129 -12.08 -13.25 -3.73
C SER A 129 -10.72 -13.27 -3.03
N VAL A 130 -10.31 -14.44 -2.51
CA VAL A 130 -8.97 -14.63 -1.92
C VAL A 130 -7.88 -14.22 -2.92
N ALA A 131 -8.00 -14.61 -4.20
CA ALA A 131 -7.03 -14.28 -5.23
C ALA A 131 -6.87 -12.76 -5.44
N GLN A 132 -7.98 -12.02 -5.49
CA GLN A 132 -7.95 -10.56 -5.61
C GLN A 132 -7.36 -9.91 -4.35
N ALA A 133 -7.74 -10.37 -3.16
CA ALA A 133 -7.18 -9.90 -1.89
C ALA A 133 -5.65 -10.13 -1.83
N THR A 134 -5.20 -11.31 -2.24
CA THR A 134 -3.78 -11.66 -2.35
C THR A 134 -3.03 -10.71 -3.29
N GLN A 135 -3.58 -10.41 -4.47
CA GLN A 135 -2.94 -9.49 -5.42
C GLN A 135 -2.83 -8.07 -4.86
N LEU A 136 -3.92 -7.54 -4.31
CA LEU A 136 -3.98 -6.20 -3.73
C LEU A 136 -2.99 -6.07 -2.56
N TYR A 137 -2.97 -7.06 -1.68
CA TYR A 137 -2.10 -7.03 -0.52
C TYR A 137 -0.62 -7.17 -0.89
N ASN A 138 -0.30 -7.98 -1.90
CA ASN A 138 1.06 -8.07 -2.43
C ASN A 138 1.58 -6.71 -2.90
N GLN A 139 0.77 -5.95 -3.63
CA GLN A 139 1.15 -4.61 -4.08
C GLN A 139 1.41 -3.65 -2.91
N VAL A 140 0.56 -3.69 -1.88
CA VAL A 140 0.73 -2.89 -0.66
C VAL A 140 2.05 -3.24 0.04
N LEU A 141 2.35 -4.54 0.18
CA LEU A 141 3.59 -5.02 0.77
C LEU A 141 4.81 -4.63 -0.06
N ASP A 142 4.73 -4.71 -1.39
CA ASP A 142 5.82 -4.30 -2.28
C ASP A 142 6.15 -2.81 -2.09
N ILE A 143 5.14 -1.96 -2.01
CA ILE A 143 5.35 -0.53 -1.72
C ILE A 143 5.96 -0.35 -0.34
N ALA A 144 5.41 -0.99 0.70
CA ALA A 144 5.91 -0.85 2.06
C ALA A 144 7.37 -1.31 2.20
N LEU A 145 7.74 -2.42 1.58
CA LEU A 145 9.11 -2.94 1.62
C LEU A 145 10.09 -2.01 0.89
N ASN A 146 9.75 -1.55 -0.32
CA ASN A 146 10.63 -0.69 -1.11
C ASN A 146 10.75 0.73 -0.54
N THR A 147 9.78 1.18 0.25
CA THR A 147 9.79 2.53 0.86
C THR A 147 10.61 2.64 2.14
N TYR A 148 11.07 1.53 2.71
CA TYR A 148 11.73 1.54 4.01
C TYR A 148 13.03 2.38 4.03
N SER A 149 13.86 2.27 3.00
CA SER A 149 15.17 2.93 2.92
C SER A 149 15.10 4.39 2.48
N VAL A 150 13.92 4.89 2.10
CA VAL A 150 13.75 6.21 1.51
C VAL A 150 12.90 7.13 2.37
N LYS A 151 12.87 8.41 2.02
CA LYS A 151 12.05 9.41 2.69
C LYS A 151 10.58 9.21 2.30
N THR A 152 9.71 9.12 3.31
CA THR A 152 8.29 8.74 3.15
C THR A 152 7.32 9.82 3.60
N ASP A 153 7.77 11.03 3.94
CA ASP A 153 6.94 12.09 4.52
C ASP A 153 5.64 12.34 3.74
N GLN A 154 5.70 12.39 2.40
CA GLN A 154 4.52 12.59 1.56
C GLN A 154 3.54 11.41 1.63
N LEU A 155 4.06 10.18 1.63
CA LEU A 155 3.24 8.98 1.76
C LEU A 155 2.63 8.88 3.16
N GLU A 156 3.41 9.15 4.20
CA GLU A 156 2.94 9.12 5.59
C GLU A 156 1.89 10.19 5.84
N GLN A 157 2.08 11.41 5.33
CA GLN A 157 1.08 12.46 5.42
C GLN A 157 -0.20 12.06 4.67
N ALA A 158 -0.07 11.54 3.45
CA ALA A 158 -1.21 11.07 2.69
C ALA A 158 -1.97 9.96 3.42
N VAL A 159 -1.28 9.02 4.09
CA VAL A 159 -1.93 7.98 4.92
C VAL A 159 -2.70 8.60 6.10
N LEU A 160 -2.13 9.61 6.77
CA LEU A 160 -2.75 10.27 7.93
C LEU A 160 -3.99 11.10 7.57
N ASP A 161 -4.06 11.62 6.34
CA ASP A 161 -5.17 12.46 5.88
C ASP A 161 -6.42 11.63 5.49
N LEU A 162 -6.28 10.31 5.33
CA LEU A 162 -7.37 9.41 4.93
C LEU A 162 -8.26 9.05 6.11
N LYS A 163 -9.56 8.83 5.81
CA LYS A 163 -10.57 8.53 6.83
C LYS A 163 -11.01 7.09 6.82
N THR A 164 -10.80 6.39 5.71
CA THR A 164 -11.26 5.02 5.52
C THR A 164 -10.16 4.09 5.03
N THR A 165 -10.23 2.82 5.42
CA THR A 165 -9.29 1.79 4.96
C THR A 165 -9.44 1.49 3.45
N GLU A 166 -10.60 1.81 2.86
CA GLU A 166 -10.81 1.71 1.41
C GLU A 166 -10.00 2.77 0.65
N GLU A 167 -10.04 4.02 1.11
CA GLU A 167 -9.18 5.07 0.57
C GLU A 167 -7.70 4.72 0.76
N LEU A 168 -7.34 4.14 1.91
CA LEU A 168 -5.98 3.70 2.20
C LEU A 168 -5.50 2.64 1.21
N LEU A 169 -6.33 1.63 0.95
CA LEU A 169 -6.04 0.63 -0.08
C LEU A 169 -5.93 1.28 -1.47
N SER A 170 -6.79 2.25 -1.79
CA SER A 170 -6.76 2.97 -3.06
C SER A 170 -5.49 3.82 -3.21
N LEU A 171 -4.99 4.44 -2.14
CA LEU A 171 -3.73 5.20 -2.12
C LEU A 171 -2.58 4.30 -2.56
N TYR A 172 -2.38 3.17 -1.89
CA TYR A 172 -1.33 2.22 -2.25
C TYR A 172 -1.48 1.67 -3.67
N THR A 173 -2.71 1.34 -4.08
CA THR A 173 -2.90 0.59 -5.33
C THR A 173 -2.96 1.46 -6.59
N LYS A 174 -3.33 2.74 -6.46
CA LYS A 174 -3.57 3.64 -7.60
C LYS A 174 -2.69 4.88 -7.61
N SER A 175 -2.28 5.37 -6.44
CA SER A 175 -1.60 6.67 -6.31
C SER A 175 -0.11 6.56 -6.06
N VAL A 176 0.36 5.48 -5.43
CA VAL A 176 1.80 5.29 -5.17
C VAL A 176 2.47 4.56 -6.33
N ARG A 177 3.57 5.13 -6.82
CA ARG A 177 4.41 4.55 -7.88
C ARG A 177 5.84 4.41 -7.39
N ILE A 178 6.37 3.20 -7.44
CA ILE A 178 7.80 2.96 -7.21
C ILE A 178 8.54 3.20 -8.53
N ILE A 179 9.55 4.06 -8.49
CA ILE A 179 10.45 4.39 -9.61
C ILE A 179 11.83 3.87 -9.25
N ASN A 180 12.41 3.03 -10.11
CA ASN A 180 13.74 2.44 -9.98
C ASN A 180 14.49 2.63 -11.29
#